data_AF-A0A812PAX5-F1
#
_entry.id   AF-A0A812PAX5-F1
#
_cell.length_a   1.000
_cell.length_b   1.000
_cell.length_c   1.000
_cell.angle_alpha   90.00
_cell.angle_beta   90.00
_cell.angle_gamma   90.00
#
_symmetry.space_group_name_H-M   'P 1'
#
loop_
_entity.id
_entity.type
_entity.pdbx_description
1 polymer ?
#
loop_
_entity_poly.entity_id
_entity_poly.type
_entity_poly.pdbx_seq_one_letter_code
_entity_poly.pdbx_strand_id
1 'polypeptide(L)'
;MAGASADCTWVFAVCMSADDAKQVERQKPKTCCSGIREWNSLDCWAGLGGNGPGTALCDITGRSTDQQFIFDGSGHVWHGSGECLGVKEGHQLKKGQCSRAEQWEMIDGFEPMETKLYKQAVVKYSLSEDAPDH
;
A
#
# COMPACT_ATOMS: atom_id res chain seq x y z
N MET A 1 -29.23 -1.98 -35.30
CA MET A 1 -28.84 -1.17 -34.13
C MET A 1 -27.50 -1.71 -33.68
N ALA A 2 -26.40 -1.05 -34.04
CA ALA A 2 -25.07 -1.45 -33.62
C ALA A 2 -24.87 -1.01 -32.17
N GLY A 3 -24.66 -1.97 -31.27
CA GLY A 3 -24.34 -1.68 -29.87
C GLY A 3 -22.95 -1.05 -29.79
N ALA A 4 -22.87 0.13 -29.19
CA ALA A 4 -21.60 0.75 -28.87
C ALA A 4 -20.89 -0.12 -27.82
N SER A 5 -19.80 -0.77 -28.22
CA SER A 5 -18.83 -1.34 -27.30
C SER A 5 -18.22 -0.19 -26.52
N ALA A 6 -18.61 0.00 -25.26
CA ALA A 6 -17.96 0.97 -24.41
C ALA A 6 -16.52 0.49 -24.15
N ASP A 7 -15.53 1.22 -24.68
CA ASP A 7 -14.12 0.99 -24.41
C ASP A 7 -13.87 1.16 -22.90
N CYS A 8 -13.78 0.05 -22.19
CA CYS A 8 -13.41 0.03 -20.78
C CYS A 8 -12.00 -0.52 -20.59
N THR A 9 -11.32 0.01 -19.59
CA THR A 9 -10.01 -0.47 -19.16
C THR A 9 -10.20 -1.42 -17.98
N TRP A 10 -9.58 -2.59 -18.05
CA TRP A 10 -9.61 -3.55 -16.96
C TRP A 10 -8.57 -3.20 -15.91
N VAL A 11 -9.01 -2.91 -14.69
CA VAL A 11 -8.15 -2.67 -13.53
C VAL A 11 -8.60 -3.59 -12.41
N PHE A 12 -7.73 -4.50 -11.97
CA PHE A 12 -8.03 -5.52 -10.94
C PHE A 12 -9.34 -6.29 -11.19
N ALA A 13 -9.53 -6.79 -12.42
CA ALA A 13 -10.72 -7.54 -12.82
C ALA A 13 -12.06 -6.76 -12.76
N VAL A 14 -12.02 -5.42 -12.73
CA VAL A 14 -13.19 -4.56 -12.95
C VAL A 14 -13.01 -3.78 -14.26
N CYS A 15 -14.03 -3.82 -15.11
CA CYS A 15 -14.13 -3.04 -16.35
C CYS A 15 -14.64 -1.64 -15.98
N MET A 16 -13.76 -0.65 -16.05
CA MET A 16 -14.05 0.75 -15.68
C MET A 16 -13.77 1.71 -16.83
N SER A 17 -14.35 2.91 -16.77
CA SER A 17 -14.15 3.91 -17.82
C SER A 17 -12.68 4.34 -17.87
N ALA A 18 -12.23 4.82 -19.03
CA ALA A 18 -10.86 5.30 -19.19
C ALA A 18 -10.52 6.48 -18.26
N ASP A 19 -11.50 7.32 -17.91
CA ASP A 19 -11.32 8.44 -17.01
C ASP A 19 -11.17 7.98 -15.55
N ASP A 20 -11.96 6.99 -15.13
CA ASP A 20 -11.83 6.37 -13.81
C ASP A 20 -10.48 5.63 -13.69
N ALA A 21 -10.06 4.93 -14.74
CA ALA A 21 -8.77 4.25 -14.77
C ALA A 21 -7.60 5.24 -14.64
N LYS A 22 -7.65 6.40 -15.31
CA LYS A 22 -6.66 7.47 -15.15
C LYS A 22 -6.69 8.09 -13.76
N GLN A 23 -7.85 8.18 -13.12
CA GLN A 23 -7.95 8.67 -11.75
C GLN A 23 -7.31 7.69 -10.76
N VAL A 24 -7.57 6.39 -10.91
CA VAL A 24 -6.90 5.33 -10.14
C VAL A 24 -5.40 5.35 -10.39
N GLU A 25 -4.96 5.51 -11.63
CA GLU A 25 -3.53 5.55 -12.00
C GLU A 25 -2.81 6.78 -11.44
N ARG A 26 -3.47 7.94 -11.38
CA ARG A 26 -2.96 9.15 -10.71
C ARG A 26 -2.93 9.03 -9.19
N GLN A 27 -3.81 8.21 -8.63
CA GLN A 27 -3.85 7.90 -7.20
C GLN A 27 -2.88 6.79 -6.79
N LYS A 28 -2.38 5.98 -7.75
CA LYS A 28 -1.33 5.01 -7.46
C LYS A 28 -0.07 5.79 -7.08
N PRO A 29 0.47 5.61 -5.85
CA PRO A 29 1.77 6.15 -5.53
C PRO A 29 2.79 5.63 -6.56
N LYS A 30 3.70 6.52 -7.01
CA LYS A 30 4.77 6.17 -7.98
C LYS A 30 5.64 5.02 -7.51
N THR A 31 5.73 4.83 -6.20
CA THR A 31 6.25 3.61 -5.58
C THR A 31 5.13 2.58 -5.57
N CYS A 32 5.16 1.65 -6.53
CA CYS A 32 4.42 0.42 -6.32
C CYS A 32 4.93 -0.18 -5.01
N CYS A 33 4.03 -0.85 -4.30
CA CYS A 33 4.42 -1.88 -3.37
C CYS A 33 4.91 -1.33 -2.00
N SER A 34 4.14 -0.40 -1.42
CA SER A 34 4.30 0.01 -0.01
C SER A 34 3.61 -0.98 0.94
N GLY A 35 4.18 -1.14 2.14
CA GLY A 35 3.61 -1.92 3.23
C GLY A 35 3.85 -1.24 4.58
N ILE A 36 3.23 -1.78 5.63
CA ILE A 36 3.42 -1.28 7.00
C ILE A 36 4.16 -2.37 7.79
N ARG A 37 5.36 -2.03 8.27
CA ARG A 37 6.23 -2.91 9.04
C ARG A 37 6.21 -2.54 10.51
N GLU A 38 6.14 -3.53 11.38
CA GLU A 38 6.35 -3.32 12.81
C GLU A 38 7.83 -2.99 13.07
N TRP A 39 8.05 -1.90 13.82
CA TRP A 39 9.39 -1.46 14.15
C TRP A 39 10.16 -2.56 14.91
N ASN A 40 11.41 -2.80 14.49
CA ASN A 40 12.28 -3.82 15.09
C ASN A 40 11.74 -5.27 15.03
N SER A 41 10.80 -5.54 14.11
CA SER A 41 10.34 -6.89 13.79
C SER A 41 10.58 -7.21 12.30
N LEU A 42 10.51 -8.49 11.94
CA LEU A 42 10.39 -8.94 10.54
C LEU A 42 8.93 -9.04 10.11
N ASP A 43 7.99 -8.68 10.98
CA ASP A 43 6.56 -8.73 10.72
C ASP A 43 6.06 -7.45 10.05
N CYS A 44 5.27 -7.66 9.01
CA CYS A 44 4.50 -6.66 8.30
C CYS A 44 3.02 -6.94 8.49
N TRP A 45 2.19 -5.90 8.31
CA TRP A 45 0.77 -6.11 8.15
C TRP A 45 0.48 -6.95 6.92
N ALA A 46 -0.41 -7.93 7.09
CA ALA A 46 -0.81 -8.88 6.07
C ALA A 46 -2.31 -9.15 6.16
N GLY A 47 -3.00 -8.87 5.06
CA GLY A 47 -4.44 -8.92 4.94
C GLY A 47 -5.14 -7.85 5.77
N LEU A 48 -6.39 -7.55 5.41
CA LEU A 48 -7.25 -6.64 6.16
C LEU A 48 -8.60 -7.31 6.42
N GLY A 49 -8.82 -7.76 7.65
CA GLY A 49 -10.01 -8.49 8.08
C GLY A 49 -11.00 -7.65 8.90
N GLY A 50 -12.09 -8.29 9.35
CA GLY A 50 -13.11 -7.61 10.19
C GLY A 50 -12.57 -7.13 11.54
N ASN A 51 -11.44 -7.66 11.99
CA ASN A 51 -10.75 -7.25 13.22
C ASN A 51 -9.45 -6.47 12.95
N GLY A 52 -9.32 -5.89 11.75
CA GLY A 52 -8.14 -5.14 11.36
C GLY A 52 -7.11 -6.00 10.63
N PRO A 53 -5.89 -5.48 10.47
CA PRO A 53 -4.82 -6.17 9.76
C PRO A 53 -4.29 -7.36 10.56
N GLY A 54 -3.95 -8.44 9.85
CA GLY A 54 -3.11 -9.50 10.42
C GLY A 54 -1.64 -9.13 10.35
N THR A 55 -0.76 -10.03 10.82
CA THR A 55 0.69 -9.91 10.63
C THR A 55 1.25 -11.16 9.97
N ALA A 56 2.30 -10.99 9.17
CA ALA A 56 3.11 -12.05 8.59
C ALA A 56 4.53 -11.53 8.32
N LEU A 57 5.47 -12.44 8.03
CA LEU A 57 6.82 -12.04 7.60
C LEU A 57 6.74 -11.12 6.37
N CYS A 58 7.50 -10.03 6.41
CA CYS A 58 7.55 -9.03 5.34
C CYS A 58 7.99 -9.64 4.00
N ASP A 59 7.18 -9.47 2.95
CA ASP A 59 7.55 -9.78 1.58
C ASP A 59 8.35 -8.62 0.97
N ILE A 60 9.67 -8.76 1.00
CA ILE A 60 10.60 -7.77 0.42
C ILE A 60 10.56 -7.74 -1.11
N THR A 61 9.91 -8.71 -1.77
CA THR A 61 9.78 -8.71 -3.24
C THR A 61 8.74 -7.70 -3.72
N GLY A 62 7.87 -7.23 -2.82
CA GLY A 62 6.76 -6.31 -3.13
C GLY A 62 5.61 -6.95 -3.91
N ARG A 63 5.65 -8.27 -4.15
CA ARG A 63 4.67 -8.97 -4.99
C ARG A 63 3.40 -9.36 -4.23
N SER A 64 3.48 -9.51 -2.92
CA SER A 64 2.34 -9.85 -2.07
C SER A 64 1.37 -8.67 -1.97
N THR A 65 0.27 -8.75 -2.73
CA THR A 65 -0.82 -7.76 -2.67
C THR A 65 -1.51 -7.71 -1.31
N ASP A 66 -1.36 -8.77 -0.52
CA ASP A 66 -1.93 -8.86 0.82
C ASP A 66 -1.14 -8.04 1.86
N GLN A 67 0.10 -7.65 1.55
CA GLN A 67 0.90 -6.76 2.39
C GLN A 67 0.95 -5.33 1.85
N GLN A 68 0.17 -5.04 0.81
CA GLN A 68 0.14 -3.71 0.19
C GLN A 68 -0.77 -2.80 1.00
N PHE A 69 -0.15 -1.98 1.85
CA PHE A 69 -0.80 -0.92 2.59
C PHE A 69 -0.24 0.42 2.15
N ILE A 70 -1.12 1.36 1.81
CA ILE A 70 -0.77 2.67 1.28
C ILE A 70 -1.33 3.73 2.22
N PHE A 71 -0.47 4.54 2.81
CA PHE A 71 -0.87 5.77 3.48
C PHE A 71 -0.96 6.89 2.44
N ASP A 72 -2.17 7.37 2.15
CA ASP A 72 -2.39 8.39 1.13
C ASP A 72 -2.27 9.82 1.68
N GLY A 73 -2.17 10.80 0.77
CA GLY A 73 -2.06 12.21 1.16
C GLY A 73 -3.31 12.80 1.82
N SER A 74 -4.43 12.07 1.86
CA SER A 74 -5.65 12.44 2.58
C SER A 74 -5.75 11.80 3.97
N GLY A 75 -4.72 11.06 4.39
CA GLY A 75 -4.67 10.42 5.69
C GLY A 75 -5.33 9.05 5.74
N HIS A 76 -5.81 8.48 4.63
CA HIS A 76 -6.36 7.12 4.69
C HIS A 76 -5.25 6.08 4.56
N VAL A 77 -5.47 4.92 5.20
CA VAL A 77 -4.64 3.73 5.00
C VAL A 77 -5.42 2.75 4.15
N TRP A 78 -5.05 2.66 2.88
CA TRP A 78 -5.65 1.81 1.87
C TRP A 78 -4.97 0.44 1.84
N HIS A 79 -5.72 -0.62 1.67
CA HIS A 79 -5.21 -1.98 1.47
C HIS A 79 -5.43 -2.41 0.02
N GLY A 80 -4.50 -3.19 -0.54
CA GLY A 80 -4.52 -3.70 -1.92
C GLY A 80 -5.83 -4.38 -2.37
N SER A 81 -6.69 -4.80 -1.43
CA SER A 81 -8.01 -5.35 -1.69
C SER A 81 -9.10 -4.33 -2.09
N GLY A 82 -8.85 -3.02 -2.06
CA GLY A 82 -9.91 -2.01 -2.30
C GLY A 82 -10.44 -1.31 -1.06
N GLU A 83 -10.02 -1.76 0.13
CA GLU A 83 -10.65 -1.43 1.40
C GLU A 83 -9.70 -0.58 2.25
N CYS A 84 -10.22 0.16 3.22
CA CYS A 84 -9.40 1.01 4.09
C CYS A 84 -9.42 0.53 5.53
N LEU A 85 -8.35 0.85 6.24
CA LEU A 85 -8.28 0.70 7.68
C LEU A 85 -9.21 1.71 8.33
N GLY A 86 -10.08 1.20 9.19
CA GLY A 86 -10.89 2.04 10.05
C GLY A 86 -10.86 1.60 11.51
N VAL A 87 -11.66 2.29 12.32
CA VAL A 87 -11.75 2.09 13.76
C VAL A 87 -13.20 1.77 14.12
N LYS A 88 -13.42 0.73 14.93
CA LYS A 88 -14.73 0.44 15.52
C LYS A 88 -14.76 0.87 16.98
N GLU A 89 -15.94 0.78 17.58
CA GLU A 89 -16.12 1.05 19.01
C GLU A 89 -15.08 0.29 19.85
N GLY A 90 -14.54 0.96 20.87
CA GLY A 90 -13.46 0.42 21.69
C GLY A 90 -12.06 0.53 21.06
N HIS A 91 -11.86 1.43 20.09
CA HIS A 91 -10.56 1.73 19.47
C HIS A 91 -9.89 0.54 18.77
N GLN A 92 -10.68 -0.47 18.40
CA GLN A 92 -10.16 -1.61 17.65
C GLN A 92 -10.11 -1.29 16.17
N LEU A 93 -9.08 -1.80 15.50
CA LEU A 93 -8.97 -1.72 14.06
C LEU A 93 -10.03 -2.59 13.39
N LYS A 94 -10.51 -2.14 12.22
CA LYS A 94 -11.41 -2.89 11.35
C LYS A 94 -11.10 -2.60 9.89
N LYS A 95 -11.60 -3.46 9.02
CA LYS A 95 -11.80 -3.14 7.61
C LYS A 95 -13.02 -2.23 7.44
N GLY A 96 -12.95 -1.27 6.51
CA GLY A 96 -14.07 -0.42 6.14
C GLY A 96 -13.98 0.14 4.72
N GLN A 97 -15.05 0.83 4.31
CA GLN A 97 -15.08 1.59 3.07
C GLN A 97 -14.22 2.85 3.21
N CYS A 98 -13.39 3.14 2.23
CA CYS A 98 -12.49 4.30 2.25
C CYS A 98 -13.20 5.65 2.37
N SER A 99 -14.41 5.78 1.82
CA SER A 99 -15.22 7.01 1.94
C SER A 99 -15.71 7.29 3.36
N ARG A 100 -15.60 6.31 4.28
CA ARG A 100 -16.03 6.39 5.68
C ARG A 100 -14.92 5.99 6.65
N ALA A 101 -13.71 5.73 6.13
CA ALA A 101 -12.58 5.37 6.95
C ALA A 101 -12.08 6.59 7.70
N GLU A 102 -11.50 6.33 8.86
CA GLU A 102 -10.87 7.34 9.68
C GLU A 102 -9.60 7.87 8.99
N GLN A 103 -9.29 9.13 9.25
CA GLN A 103 -8.04 9.74 8.82
C GLN A 103 -6.99 9.52 9.90
N TRP A 104 -5.83 9.10 9.45
CA TRP A 104 -4.63 8.86 10.21
C TRP A 104 -3.65 9.99 9.93
N GLU A 105 -2.86 10.32 10.95
CA GLU A 105 -1.76 11.26 10.82
C GLU A 105 -0.44 10.56 11.16
N MET A 106 0.59 10.85 10.38
CA MET A 106 1.95 10.44 10.71
C MET A 106 2.49 11.42 11.74
N ILE A 107 2.58 10.99 13.01
CA ILE A 107 3.04 11.83 14.12
C ILE A 107 4.53 12.17 14.00
N ASP A 108 5.32 11.18 13.58
CA ASP A 108 6.76 11.33 13.41
C ASP A 108 7.23 10.48 12.22
N GLY A 109 8.22 11.00 11.51
CA GLY A 109 8.83 10.37 10.36
C GLY A 109 10.33 10.36 10.54
N PHE A 110 10.90 9.18 10.76
CA PHE A 110 12.34 9.02 10.82
C PHE A 110 12.80 7.93 9.86
N GLU A 111 14.00 8.12 9.32
CA GLU A 111 14.70 7.10 8.57
C GLU A 111 15.64 6.34 9.53
N PRO A 112 15.49 5.00 9.65
CA PRO A 112 16.36 4.17 10.46
C PRO A 112 17.84 4.33 10.09
N MET A 113 18.73 4.17 11.06
CA MET A 113 20.17 4.28 10.82
C MET A 113 20.64 3.23 9.82
N GLU A 114 20.06 2.03 9.88
CA GLU A 114 20.29 0.92 8.97
C GLU A 114 19.99 1.32 7.52
N THR A 115 18.83 1.97 7.28
CA THR A 115 18.46 2.47 5.95
C THR A 115 19.44 3.54 5.47
N LYS A 116 19.90 4.44 6.35
CA LYS A 116 20.93 5.43 6.02
C LYS A 116 22.24 4.76 5.62
N LEU A 117 22.71 3.78 6.40
CA LEU A 117 23.94 3.04 6.13
C LEU A 117 23.84 2.24 4.82
N TYR A 118 22.70 1.59 4.56
CA TYR A 118 22.44 0.90 3.30
C TYR A 118 22.54 1.85 2.11
N LYS A 119 21.83 2.98 2.13
CA LYS A 119 21.89 3.98 1.05
C LYS A 119 23.31 4.50 0.82
N GLN A 120 24.06 4.73 1.90
CA GLN A 120 25.47 5.11 1.81
C GLN A 120 26.33 4.03 1.16
N ALA A 121 26.10 2.75 1.50
CA ALA A 121 26.81 1.63 0.90
C ALA A 121 26.48 1.47 -0.60
N VAL A 122 25.20 1.54 -0.98
CA VAL A 122 24.77 1.48 -2.39
C VAL A 122 25.49 2.54 -3.23
N VAL A 123 25.52 3.78 -2.76
CA VAL A 123 26.25 4.88 -3.42
C VAL A 123 27.75 4.62 -3.44
N LYS A 124 28.34 4.26 -2.29
CA LYS A 124 29.80 4.06 -2.15
C LYS A 124 30.33 2.95 -3.07
N TYR A 125 29.57 1.89 -3.25
CA TYR A 125 29.97 0.73 -4.05
C TYR A 125 29.39 0.73 -5.46
N SER A 126 28.68 1.80 -5.87
CA SER A 126 28.03 1.91 -7.19
C SER A 126 27.14 0.70 -7.51
N LEU A 127 26.42 0.21 -6.49
CA LEU A 127 25.42 -0.83 -6.67
C LEU A 127 24.20 -0.21 -7.36
N SER A 128 23.51 -0.97 -8.21
CA SER A 128 22.20 -0.53 -8.69
C SER A 128 21.23 -0.45 -7.52
N GLU A 129 20.35 0.57 -7.49
CA GLU A 129 19.23 0.59 -6.53
C GLU A 129 18.35 -0.67 -6.66
N ASP A 130 18.39 -1.32 -7.82
CA ASP A 130 17.71 -2.59 -8.11
C ASP A 130 18.45 -3.83 -7.62
N ALA A 131 19.59 -3.72 -6.92
CA ALA A 131 20.29 -4.89 -6.40
C ALA A 131 19.47 -5.48 -5.24
N PRO A 132 18.68 -6.56 -5.46
CA PRO A 132 18.00 -7.21 -4.37
C PRO A 132 19.09 -7.89 -3.56
N ASP A 133 19.05 -7.79 -2.24
CA ASP A 133 19.91 -8.61 -1.38
C ASP A 133 19.85 -10.07 -1.89
N HIS A 134 20.99 -10.56 -2.38
CA HIS A 134 21.17 -11.93 -2.89
C HIS A 134 21.12 -12.95 -1.76
#